data_AF-A0A7K0A814-F1
#
_entry.id   AF-A0A7K0A814-F1
#
_cell.length_a   1.000
_cell.length_b   1.000
_cell.length_c   1.000
_cell.angle_alpha   90.00
_cell.angle_beta   90.00
_cell.angle_gamma   90.00
#
_symmetry.space_group_name_H-M   'P 1'
#
loop_
_entity.id
_entity.type
_entity.pdbx_description
1 polymer ?
#
loop_
_entity_poly.entity_id
_entity_poly.type
_entity_poly.pdbx_seq_one_letter_code
_entity_poly.pdbx_strand_id
1 'polypeptide(L)'
;MTVADWRTRFEPAAADLLDLLEYTRIRRGSLLPALLSDGTATLRLDLPDYLTEDQPVVIRSFLEDPDSRQLAIYPLDDHTEPLAVIPTRLLADLQAVLDTGLETSCVIGEDGLEITLD
;
A
#
# COMPACT_ATOMS: atom_id res chain seq x y z
N MET A 1 2.37 -8.55 11.73
CA MET A 1 3.67 -9.20 12.01
C MET A 1 4.75 -8.13 12.21
N THR A 2 5.73 -8.26 13.13
CA THR A 2 6.76 -7.22 13.30
C THR A 2 7.92 -7.37 12.33
N VAL A 3 8.66 -6.29 12.07
CA VAL A 3 9.85 -6.30 11.20
C VAL A 3 10.98 -7.16 11.78
N ALA A 4 11.03 -7.30 13.10
CA ALA A 4 11.93 -8.25 13.75
C ALA A 4 11.55 -9.69 13.37
N ASP A 5 10.26 -10.03 13.42
CA ASP A 5 9.76 -11.36 13.05
C ASP A 5 9.98 -11.68 11.56
N TRP A 6 9.78 -10.69 10.69
CA TRP A 6 10.05 -10.81 9.25
C TRP A 6 11.55 -11.01 8.96
N ARG A 7 12.44 -10.22 9.57
CA ARG A 7 13.90 -10.36 9.41
C ARG A 7 14.40 -11.73 9.87
N THR A 8 13.84 -12.26 10.95
CA THR A 8 14.19 -13.59 11.44
C THR A 8 13.67 -14.69 10.51
N ARG A 9 12.52 -14.48 9.86
CA ARG A 9 11.89 -15.48 9.00
C ARG A 9 12.51 -15.59 7.61
N PHE A 10 12.91 -14.46 7.03
CA PHE A 10 13.41 -14.41 5.65
C PHE A 10 14.94 -14.30 5.55
N GLU A 11 15.64 -14.13 6.69
CA GLU A 11 17.09 -13.94 6.79
C GLU A 11 17.70 -13.13 5.61
N PRO A 12 17.12 -11.97 5.24
CA PRO A 12 17.58 -11.22 4.08
C PRO A 12 19.01 -10.75 4.32
N ALA A 13 19.85 -10.79 3.28
CA ALA A 13 21.19 -10.25 3.38
C ALA A 13 21.08 -8.73 3.63
N ALA A 14 22.03 -8.18 4.38
CA ALA A 14 22.05 -6.73 4.64
C ALA A 14 22.06 -5.89 3.34
N ALA A 15 22.56 -6.46 2.24
CA ALA A 15 22.52 -5.89 0.90
C ALA A 15 21.08 -5.78 0.34
N ASP A 16 20.22 -6.78 0.53
CA ASP A 16 18.84 -6.76 0.03
C ASP A 16 18.01 -5.67 0.71
N LEU A 17 18.23 -5.47 2.02
CA LEU A 17 17.64 -4.38 2.78
C LEU A 17 18.20 -3.02 2.36
N LEU A 18 19.49 -2.93 2.05
CA LEU A 18 20.12 -1.71 1.55
C LEU A 18 19.64 -1.36 0.15
N ASP A 19 19.41 -2.33 -0.71
CA ASP A 19 18.86 -2.13 -2.06
C ASP A 19 17.39 -1.69 -1.99
N LEU A 20 16.60 -2.26 -1.07
CA LEU A 20 15.23 -1.81 -0.79
C LEU A 20 15.21 -0.37 -0.23
N LEU A 21 16.17 -0.03 0.63
CA LEU A 21 16.33 1.33 1.17
C LEU A 21 16.85 2.32 0.12
N GLU A 22 17.75 1.92 -0.77
CA GLU A 22 18.21 2.73 -1.91
C GLU A 22 17.07 2.98 -2.89
N TYR A 23 16.28 1.95 -3.19
CA TYR A 23 15.10 2.04 -4.07
C TYR A 23 14.06 3.02 -3.51
N THR A 24 13.78 2.96 -2.22
CA THR A 24 12.84 3.90 -1.56
C THR A 24 13.43 5.32 -1.45
N ARG A 25 14.74 5.44 -1.18
CA ARG A 25 15.46 6.73 -1.12
C ARG A 25 15.47 7.45 -2.47
N ILE A 26 15.66 6.74 -3.57
CA ILE A 26 15.65 7.31 -4.93
C ILE A 26 14.25 7.78 -5.32
N ARG A 27 13.20 7.08 -4.87
CA ARG A 27 11.81 7.40 -5.23
C ARG A 27 11.10 8.40 -4.32
N ARG A 28 11.70 8.84 -3.20
CA ARG A 28 11.07 9.75 -2.21
C ARG A 28 9.72 9.26 -1.66
N GLY A 29 9.37 7.99 -1.86
CA GLY A 29 8.16 7.38 -1.33
C GLY A 29 8.34 7.00 0.12
N SER A 30 7.58 7.62 1.03
CA SER A 30 7.64 7.34 2.47
C SER A 30 6.88 6.08 2.90
N LEU A 31 6.18 5.43 1.97
CA LEU A 31 5.29 4.30 2.24
C LEU A 31 6.04 3.06 2.75
N LEU A 32 6.99 2.55 1.97
CA LEU A 32 7.77 1.36 2.32
C LEU A 32 8.57 1.54 3.62
N PRO A 33 9.29 2.66 3.83
CA PRO A 33 9.97 2.91 5.10
C PRO A 33 9.03 2.92 6.31
N ALA A 34 7.83 3.51 6.19
CA ALA A 34 6.83 3.54 7.27
C ALA A 34 6.29 2.13 7.57
N LEU A 35 5.87 1.39 6.53
CA LEU A 35 5.43 0.00 6.67
C LEU A 35 6.51 -0.89 7.31
N LEU A 36 7.76 -0.74 6.89
CA LEU A 36 8.90 -1.50 7.41
C LEU A 36 9.42 -1.02 8.78
N SER A 37 8.94 0.09 9.31
CA SER A 37 9.36 0.57 10.63
C SER A 37 8.26 0.35 11.66
N ASP A 38 7.04 0.77 11.30
CA ASP A 38 5.91 0.90 12.21
C ASP A 38 4.83 -0.17 11.95
N GLY A 39 4.97 -0.98 10.89
CA GLY A 39 3.97 -1.96 10.46
C GLY A 39 2.71 -1.33 9.84
N THR A 40 2.65 0.00 9.80
CA THR A 40 1.53 0.80 9.34
C THR A 40 2.03 1.97 8.50
N ALA A 41 1.24 2.41 7.54
CA ALA A 41 1.52 3.62 6.78
C ALA A 41 0.24 4.29 6.31
N THR A 42 0.19 5.62 6.43
CA THR A 42 -0.94 6.42 5.97
C THR A 42 -0.61 7.08 4.63
N LEU A 43 -1.46 6.84 3.65
CA LEU A 43 -1.45 7.49 2.35
C LEU A 43 -2.48 8.60 2.30
N ARG A 44 -2.00 9.83 2.17
CA ARG A 44 -2.87 10.99 1.95
C ARG A 44 -3.46 10.96 0.55
N LEU A 45 -4.76 10.71 0.50
CA LEU A 45 -5.57 10.59 -0.69
C LEU A 45 -6.78 11.51 -0.54
N ASP A 46 -7.17 12.16 -1.63
CA ASP A 46 -8.46 12.85 -1.68
C ASP A 46 -9.53 11.78 -1.86
N LEU A 47 -10.08 11.33 -0.74
CA LEU A 47 -11.15 10.35 -0.70
C LEU A 47 -12.51 11.04 -0.73
N PRO A 48 -13.54 10.42 -1.32
CA PRO A 48 -14.89 10.96 -1.29
C PRO A 48 -15.47 11.00 0.14
N ASP A 49 -16.19 12.07 0.47
CA ASP A 49 -16.78 12.30 1.79
C ASP A 49 -17.83 11.26 2.23
N TYR A 50 -18.31 10.42 1.31
CA TYR A 50 -19.28 9.35 1.61
C TYR A 50 -18.62 8.07 2.15
N LEU A 51 -17.29 8.00 2.17
CA LEU A 51 -16.58 6.87 2.76
C LEU A 51 -16.61 6.94 4.27
N THR A 52 -16.76 5.78 4.91
CA THR A 52 -16.79 5.69 6.38
C THR A 52 -15.37 5.45 6.89
N GLU A 53 -14.98 6.12 7.98
CA GLU A 53 -13.74 5.80 8.70
C GLU A 53 -13.76 4.35 9.18
N ASP A 54 -12.60 3.70 9.22
CA ASP A 54 -12.40 2.28 9.46
C ASP A 54 -13.07 1.34 8.44
N GLN A 55 -13.59 1.87 7.33
CA GLN A 55 -14.18 1.03 6.29
C GLN A 55 -13.08 0.17 5.63
N PRO A 56 -13.21 -1.16 5.64
CA PRO A 56 -12.22 -2.05 5.02
C PRO A 56 -12.31 -1.96 3.50
N VAL A 57 -11.14 -1.84 2.88
CA VAL A 57 -11.01 -1.67 1.43
C VAL A 57 -9.85 -2.50 0.89
N VAL A 58 -9.82 -2.67 -0.43
CA VAL A 58 -8.72 -3.35 -1.13
C VAL A 58 -8.23 -2.50 -2.29
N ILE A 59 -6.93 -2.55 -2.53
CA ILE A 59 -6.30 -1.90 -3.68
C ILE A 59 -6.13 -2.93 -4.79
N ARG A 60 -6.66 -2.66 -5.98
CA ARG A 60 -6.55 -3.54 -7.15
C ARG A 60 -6.34 -2.75 -8.43
N SER A 61 -5.91 -3.43 -9.49
CA SER A 61 -5.88 -2.85 -10.84
C SER A 61 -7.27 -2.38 -11.25
N PHE A 62 -7.34 -1.21 -11.87
CA PHE A 62 -8.57 -0.61 -12.35
C PHE A 62 -9.18 -1.48 -13.45
N LEU A 63 -10.34 -2.07 -13.17
CA LEU A 63 -10.96 -3.13 -13.98
C LEU A 63 -11.33 -2.71 -15.42
N GLU A 64 -11.52 -1.42 -15.71
CA GLU A 64 -11.96 -0.97 -17.04
C GLU A 64 -10.84 -0.99 -18.10
N ASP A 65 -9.57 -1.03 -17.70
CA ASP A 65 -8.44 -1.07 -18.63
C ASP A 65 -7.28 -1.93 -18.08
N PRO A 66 -7.14 -3.18 -18.55
CA PRO A 66 -6.08 -4.09 -18.09
C PRO A 66 -4.66 -3.66 -18.53
N ASP A 67 -4.51 -2.74 -19.49
CA ASP A 67 -3.21 -2.15 -19.86
C ASP A 67 -2.89 -0.91 -19.01
N SER A 68 -3.89 -0.32 -18.38
CA SER A 68 -3.69 0.76 -17.42
C SER A 68 -3.10 0.19 -16.14
N ARG A 69 -1.85 0.56 -15.83
CA ARG A 69 -1.20 0.35 -14.52
C ARG A 69 -1.84 1.18 -13.40
N GLN A 70 -3.11 1.52 -13.55
CA GLN A 70 -3.85 2.36 -12.65
C GLN A 70 -4.43 1.49 -11.55
N LEU A 71 -4.20 1.90 -10.30
CA LEU A 71 -4.73 1.22 -9.13
C LEU A 71 -5.99 1.98 -8.67
N ALA A 72 -6.93 1.26 -8.10
CA ALA A 72 -8.12 1.82 -7.48
C ALA A 72 -8.44 1.11 -6.17
N ILE A 73 -9.15 1.85 -5.33
CA ILE A 73 -9.67 1.41 -4.04
C ILE A 73 -11.05 0.84 -4.29
N TYR A 74 -11.27 -0.39 -3.86
CA TYR A 74 -12.55 -1.06 -3.91
C TYR A 74 -13.00 -1.39 -2.49
N PRO A 75 -14.32 -1.48 -2.24
CA PRO A 75 -14.83 -2.10 -1.02
C PRO A 75 -14.26 -3.52 -0.85
N LEU A 76 -14.05 -3.96 0.39
CA LEU A 76 -13.64 -5.34 0.67
C LEU A 76 -14.72 -6.35 0.21
N ASP A 77 -16.00 -5.99 0.34
CA ASP A 77 -17.12 -6.90 0.07
C ASP A 77 -17.59 -6.91 -1.40
N ASP A 78 -17.36 -5.82 -2.13
CA ASP A 78 -17.77 -5.67 -3.54
C ASP A 78 -16.61 -5.06 -4.33
N HIS A 79 -16.15 -5.74 -5.38
CA HIS A 79 -15.02 -5.29 -6.19
C HIS A 79 -15.45 -4.78 -7.58
N THR A 80 -16.74 -4.55 -7.80
CA THR A 80 -17.25 -4.16 -9.12
C THR A 80 -17.11 -2.67 -9.39
N GLU A 81 -17.34 -1.83 -8.39
CA GLU A 81 -17.27 -0.38 -8.51
C GLU A 81 -16.13 0.22 -7.65
N PRO A 82 -15.21 0.97 -8.25
CA PRO A 82 -14.13 1.62 -7.51
C PRO A 82 -14.66 2.78 -6.67
N LEU A 83 -14.25 2.85 -5.41
CA LEU A 83 -14.53 3.99 -4.52
C LEU A 83 -13.70 5.22 -4.89
N ALA A 84 -12.44 4.99 -5.26
CA ALA A 84 -11.51 6.05 -5.63
C ALA A 84 -10.39 5.48 -6.50
N VAL A 85 -9.82 6.34 -7.35
CA VAL A 85 -8.66 6.00 -8.18
C VAL A 85 -7.40 6.51 -7.49
N ILE A 86 -6.38 5.67 -7.43
CA ILE A 86 -5.09 6.03 -6.84
C ILE A 86 -4.40 7.07 -7.74
N PRO A 87 -3.97 8.23 -7.20
CA PRO A 87 -3.23 9.22 -7.95
C PRO A 87 -1.92 8.66 -8.51
N THR A 88 -1.54 9.06 -9.73
CA THR A 88 -0.32 8.60 -10.41
C THR A 88 0.95 8.73 -9.57
N ARG A 89 1.03 9.76 -8.72
CA ARG A 89 2.17 10.02 -7.82
C ARG A 89 2.41 8.91 -6.80
N LEU A 90 1.39 8.11 -6.47
CA LEU A 90 1.44 7.04 -5.46
C LEU A 90 1.46 5.63 -6.09
N LEU A 91 1.13 5.51 -7.38
CA LEU A 91 1.06 4.20 -8.06
C LEU A 91 2.36 3.42 -7.92
N ALA A 92 3.48 4.08 -8.19
CA ALA A 92 4.80 3.47 -8.18
C ALA A 92 5.20 2.86 -6.83
N ASP A 93 4.77 3.49 -5.72
CA ASP A 93 5.07 3.05 -4.36
C ASP A 93 4.11 1.95 -3.91
N LEU A 94 2.82 2.13 -4.18
CA LEU A 94 1.79 1.13 -3.90
C LEU A 94 2.03 -0.16 -4.68
N GLN A 95 2.39 -0.05 -5.96
CA GLN A 95 2.73 -1.21 -6.78
C GLN A 95 3.92 -1.96 -6.19
N ALA A 96 4.96 -1.24 -5.75
CA ALA A 96 6.13 -1.87 -5.13
C ALA A 96 5.75 -2.62 -3.84
N VAL A 97 4.84 -2.08 -3.02
CA VAL A 97 4.31 -2.76 -1.82
C VAL A 97 3.52 -4.00 -2.22
N LEU A 98 2.59 -3.89 -3.16
CA LEU A 98 1.79 -5.04 -3.62
C LEU A 98 2.67 -6.14 -4.25
N ASP A 99 3.70 -5.74 -5.00
CA ASP A 99 4.66 -6.65 -5.64
C ASP A 99 5.56 -7.36 -4.62
N THR A 100 5.67 -6.88 -3.38
CA THR A 100 6.40 -7.61 -2.32
C THR A 100 5.72 -8.92 -1.92
N GLY A 101 4.42 -9.07 -2.19
CA GLY A 101 3.63 -10.22 -1.76
C GLY A 101 3.37 -10.29 -0.25
N LEU A 102 3.66 -9.22 0.49
CA LEU A 102 3.31 -9.11 1.91
C LEU A 102 1.78 -9.02 2.06
N GLU A 103 1.23 -9.75 3.03
CA GLU A 103 -0.18 -9.62 3.38
C GLU A 103 -0.40 -8.21 3.96
N THR A 104 -1.28 -7.46 3.30
CA THR A 104 -1.62 -6.09 3.66
C THR A 104 -3.13 -5.96 3.83
N SER A 105 -3.53 -5.35 4.93
CA SER A 105 -4.90 -4.90 5.15
C SER A 105 -4.98 -3.39 4.95
N CYS A 106 -6.09 -2.91 4.40
CA CYS A 106 -6.30 -1.50 4.11
C CYS A 106 -7.64 -1.04 4.68
N VAL A 107 -7.64 0.11 5.35
CA VAL A 107 -8.85 0.75 5.87
C VAL A 107 -8.85 2.24 5.52
N ILE A 108 -10.04 2.83 5.43
CA ILE A 108 -10.17 4.29 5.32
C ILE A 108 -9.86 4.91 6.68
N GLY A 109 -8.86 5.77 6.75
CA GLY A 109 -8.53 6.56 7.94
C GLY A 109 -8.93 8.02 7.80
N GLU A 110 -8.78 8.79 8.87
CA GLU A 110 -9.13 10.22 8.94
C GLU A 110 -8.45 11.07 7.84
N ASP A 111 -7.19 10.75 7.51
CA ASP A 111 -6.35 11.51 6.57
C ASP A 111 -6.19 10.85 5.17
N GLY A 112 -6.86 9.73 4.92
CA GLY A 112 -6.73 8.98 3.66
C GLY A 112 -6.84 7.46 3.81
N LEU A 113 -5.90 6.73 3.20
CA LEU A 113 -5.87 5.26 3.27
C LEU A 113 -4.79 4.81 4.23
N GLU A 114 -5.16 4.03 5.23
CA GLU A 114 -4.23 3.37 6.13
C GLU A 114 -3.96 1.95 5.65
N ILE A 115 -2.68 1.59 5.58
CA ILE A 115 -2.20 0.28 5.15
C ILE A 115 -1.43 -0.34 6.31
N THR A 116 -1.76 -1.58 6.64
CA THR A 116 -1.15 -2.34 7.74
C THR A 116 -0.59 -3.66 7.21
N LEU A 117 0.57 -4.07 7.73
CA LEU A 117 1.18 -5.38 7.44
C LEU A 117 0.69 -6.44 8.44
N ASP A 118 0.07 -7.50 7.93
CA ASP A 118 -0.40 -8.64 8.74
C ASP A 118 0.72 -9.62 9.12
#